data_AF-A0AAW2QJW9-F1
#
_entry.id   AF-A0AAW2QJW9-F1
#
_cell.length_a   1.000
_cell.length_b   1.000
_cell.length_c   1.000
_cell.angle_alpha   90.00
_cell.angle_beta   90.00
_cell.angle_gamma   90.00
#
_symmetry.space_group_name_H-M   'P 1'
#
loop_
_entity.id
_entity.type
_entity.pdbx_description
1 polymer ?
#
loop_
_entity_poly.entity_id
_entity_poly.type
_entity_poly.pdbx_seq_one_letter_code
_entity_poly.pdbx_strand_id
1 'polypeptide(L)'
;MGSLPDPGELTHPPPPPPPSFDEFQRQTSLMTSCTLLWKELSDHFSSLEQDLIKKSDALKAKFQALNNETQQSLQALDTRESSISKSMSIVLESLEKTTKRSVSLAAPGAESQTEEPEVDDSEGLLMKLKSFCHKMAAKEFWVFVTARKKELELFRSELPKALADCVDPPRFVLEAISEVFPLPSSNSTSNSSDLGWACVLLLESLIPVMVDPVLGKERMLVTPSIKGRAEEIAETWKKSLEERVV
;
A
#
# COMPACT_ATOMS: atom_id res chain seq x y z
N MET A 1 73.63 -107.77 -16.70
CA MET A 1 73.78 -106.33 -16.36
C MET A 1 72.85 -105.60 -17.32
N GLY A 2 71.55 -105.48 -17.03
CA GLY A 2 70.93 -104.43 -16.20
C GLY A 2 70.36 -103.36 -17.18
N SER A 3 69.12 -102.89 -17.13
CA SER A 3 68.09 -102.89 -16.09
C SER A 3 66.68 -102.75 -16.70
N LEU A 4 65.68 -103.22 -15.95
CA LEU A 4 64.24 -103.04 -16.16
C LEU A 4 63.84 -101.55 -16.15
N PRO A 5 62.82 -101.13 -16.91
CA PRO A 5 62.24 -99.79 -16.78
C PRO A 5 61.43 -99.67 -15.49
N ASP A 6 61.61 -98.56 -14.80
CA ASP A 6 60.98 -98.18 -13.53
C ASP A 6 59.48 -97.82 -13.75
N PRO A 7 58.51 -98.50 -13.11
CA PRO A 7 57.09 -98.20 -13.24
C PRO A 7 56.66 -97.22 -12.14
N GLY A 8 56.87 -95.91 -12.34
CA GLY A 8 56.62 -94.95 -11.25
C GLY A 8 56.39 -93.48 -11.57
N GLU A 9 56.36 -93.02 -12.82
CA GLU A 9 56.06 -91.60 -13.10
C GLU A 9 54.56 -91.37 -13.30
N LEU A 10 53.88 -91.03 -12.18
CA LEU A 10 52.58 -90.38 -12.22
C LEU A 10 52.74 -89.06 -12.98
N THR A 11 52.24 -89.01 -14.22
CA THR A 11 52.05 -87.79 -15.00
C THR A 11 51.18 -86.81 -14.21
N HIS A 12 51.82 -85.98 -13.40
CA HIS A 12 51.22 -84.75 -12.91
C HIS A 12 50.99 -83.88 -14.14
N PRO A 13 49.77 -83.40 -14.42
CA PRO A 13 49.55 -82.51 -15.56
C PRO A 13 50.48 -81.30 -15.41
N PRO A 14 51.11 -80.85 -16.51
CA PRO A 14 52.02 -79.71 -16.46
C PRO A 14 51.30 -78.50 -15.85
N PRO A 15 51.99 -77.69 -15.03
CA PRO A 15 51.40 -76.45 -14.54
C PRO A 15 50.88 -75.64 -15.73
N PRO A 16 49.71 -74.99 -15.61
CA PRO A 16 49.14 -74.22 -16.71
C PRO A 16 50.17 -73.22 -17.25
N PRO A 17 50.25 -73.05 -18.59
CA PRO A 17 51.19 -72.13 -19.19
C PRO A 17 50.96 -70.71 -18.63
N PRO A 18 52.03 -69.92 -18.43
CA PRO A 18 51.86 -68.55 -17.99
C PRO A 18 50.97 -67.78 -18.97
N PRO A 19 50.12 -66.86 -18.49
CA PRO A 19 49.21 -66.10 -19.34
C PRO A 19 49.99 -65.46 -20.50
N SER A 20 49.42 -65.53 -21.70
CA SER A 20 50.08 -64.97 -22.89
C SER A 20 50.10 -63.44 -22.79
N PHE A 21 51.09 -62.81 -23.43
CA PHE A 21 51.19 -61.35 -23.45
C PHE A 21 49.93 -60.67 -23.99
N ASP A 22 49.26 -61.30 -24.98
CA ASP A 22 47.99 -60.82 -25.53
C ASP A 22 46.85 -60.83 -24.50
N GLU A 23 46.81 -61.82 -23.62
CA GLU A 23 45.83 -61.90 -22.53
C GLU A 23 46.05 -60.77 -21.51
N PHE A 24 47.31 -60.52 -21.15
CA PHE A 24 47.67 -59.41 -20.27
C PHE A 24 47.31 -58.04 -20.88
N GLN A 25 47.52 -57.86 -22.18
CA GLN A 25 47.10 -56.64 -22.88
C GLN A 25 45.58 -56.45 -22.87
N ARG A 26 44.82 -57.52 -23.12
CA ARG A 26 43.34 -57.49 -23.03
C ARG A 26 42.86 -57.16 -21.64
N GLN A 27 43.44 -57.78 -20.61
CA GLN A 27 43.12 -57.50 -19.21
C GLN A 27 43.44 -56.05 -18.84
N THR A 28 44.58 -55.54 -19.30
CA THR A 28 44.98 -54.13 -19.09
C THR A 28 43.98 -53.18 -19.75
N SER A 29 43.60 -53.44 -21.00
CA SER A 29 42.60 -52.63 -21.73
C SER A 29 41.25 -52.61 -21.03
N LEU A 30 40.76 -53.77 -20.56
CA LEU A 30 39.52 -53.85 -19.80
C LEU A 30 39.60 -53.04 -18.49
N MET A 31 40.70 -53.19 -17.74
CA MET A 31 40.90 -52.44 -16.49
C MET A 31 40.93 -50.93 -16.74
N THR A 32 41.60 -50.47 -17.80
CA THR A 32 41.57 -49.06 -18.21
C THR A 32 40.15 -48.61 -18.56
N SER A 33 39.40 -49.39 -19.35
CA SER A 33 38.02 -49.07 -19.69
C SER A 33 37.11 -48.98 -18.46
N CYS A 34 37.19 -49.96 -17.55
CA CYS A 34 36.45 -49.94 -16.29
C CYS A 34 36.80 -48.73 -15.43
N THR A 35 38.09 -48.36 -15.37
CA THR A 35 38.55 -47.18 -14.61
C THR A 35 37.99 -45.88 -15.20
N LEU A 36 37.97 -45.75 -16.53
CA LEU A 36 37.38 -44.58 -17.21
C LEU A 36 35.86 -44.49 -17.00
N LEU A 37 35.14 -45.60 -17.15
CA LEU A 37 33.70 -45.65 -16.90
C LEU A 37 33.35 -45.31 -15.46
N TRP A 38 34.12 -45.82 -14.50
CA TRP A 38 33.92 -45.51 -13.09
C TRP A 38 34.20 -44.03 -12.81
N LYS A 39 35.23 -43.46 -13.44
CA LYS A 39 35.52 -42.03 -13.35
C LYS A 39 34.38 -41.18 -13.92
N GLU A 40 33.90 -41.48 -15.13
CA GLU A 40 32.78 -40.77 -15.76
C GLU A 40 31.53 -40.83 -14.89
N LEU A 41 31.21 -42.01 -14.34
CA LEU A 41 30.07 -42.19 -13.45
C LEU A 41 30.21 -41.35 -12.17
N SER A 42 31.39 -41.37 -11.54
CA SER A 42 31.69 -40.58 -10.34
C SER A 42 31.60 -39.08 -10.58
N ASP A 43 32.14 -38.61 -11.72
CA ASP A 43 32.08 -37.20 -12.13
C ASP A 43 30.62 -36.78 -12.38
N HIS A 44 29.80 -37.63 -13.02
CA HIS A 44 28.38 -37.37 -13.25
C HIS A 44 27.58 -37.31 -11.94
N PHE A 45 27.81 -38.23 -11.01
CA PHE A 45 27.17 -38.19 -9.69
C PHE A 45 27.56 -36.93 -8.92
N SER A 46 28.84 -36.56 -8.95
CA SER A 46 29.33 -35.33 -8.31
C SER A 46 28.67 -34.08 -8.92
N SER A 47 28.54 -34.04 -10.25
CA SER A 47 27.85 -32.94 -10.95
C SER A 47 26.38 -32.86 -10.57
N LEU A 48 25.68 -34.00 -10.49
CA LEU A 48 24.27 -34.05 -10.12
C LEU A 48 24.05 -33.62 -8.66
N GLU A 49 24.91 -34.08 -7.75
CA GLU A 49 24.89 -33.68 -6.35
C GLU A 49 25.06 -32.16 -6.20
N GLN A 50 26.05 -31.58 -6.88
CA GLN A 50 26.27 -30.14 -6.87
C GLN A 50 25.09 -29.34 -7.46
N ASP A 51 24.49 -29.81 -8.56
CA ASP A 51 23.31 -29.17 -9.14
C ASP A 51 22.10 -29.24 -8.19
N LEU A 52 21.90 -30.39 -7.53
CA LEU A 52 20.84 -30.56 -6.55
C LEU A 52 21.02 -29.64 -5.33
N ILE A 53 22.25 -29.51 -4.81
CA ILE A 53 22.57 -28.59 -3.71
C ILE A 53 22.27 -27.15 -4.14
N LYS A 54 22.75 -26.72 -5.31
CA LYS A 54 22.48 -25.36 -5.84
C LYS A 54 20.99 -25.09 -5.98
N LYS A 55 20.21 -26.03 -6.52
CA LYS A 55 18.76 -25.90 -6.66
C LYS A 55 18.05 -25.86 -5.30
N SER A 56 18.49 -26.69 -4.36
CA SER A 56 17.98 -26.70 -2.97
C SER A 56 18.23 -25.36 -2.27
N ASP A 57 19.45 -24.85 -2.35
CA ASP A 57 19.81 -23.56 -1.75
C ASP A 57 19.06 -22.40 -2.39
N ALA A 58 18.93 -22.39 -3.72
CA ALA A 58 18.14 -21.39 -4.44
C ALA A 58 16.65 -21.44 -4.03
N LEU A 59 16.07 -22.62 -3.86
CA LEU A 59 14.69 -22.77 -3.42
C LEU A 59 14.52 -22.31 -1.97
N LYS A 60 15.47 -22.63 -1.10
CA LYS A 60 15.49 -22.17 0.29
C LYS A 60 15.56 -20.65 0.38
N ALA A 61 16.41 -20.01 -0.43
CA ALA A 61 16.50 -18.55 -0.51
C ALA A 61 15.18 -17.93 -0.97
N LYS A 62 14.53 -18.50 -2.00
CA LYS A 62 13.21 -18.04 -2.47
C LYS A 62 12.14 -18.20 -1.39
N PHE A 63 12.12 -19.32 -0.68
CA PHE A 63 11.18 -19.54 0.42
C PHE A 63 11.37 -18.52 1.53
N GLN A 64 12.61 -18.25 1.93
CA GLN A 64 12.91 -17.22 2.94
C GLN A 64 12.49 -15.82 2.49
N ALA A 65 12.71 -15.46 1.23
CA ALA A 65 12.28 -14.18 0.68
C ALA A 65 10.76 -14.02 0.74
N LEU A 66 10.01 -15.01 0.23
CA LEU A 66 8.55 -15.02 0.27
C LEU A 66 8.00 -15.01 1.70
N ASN A 67 8.63 -15.75 2.61
CA ASN A 67 8.25 -15.76 4.02
C ASN A 67 8.42 -14.38 4.67
N ASN A 68 9.55 -13.71 4.39
CA ASN A 68 9.82 -12.36 4.90
C ASN A 68 8.82 -11.35 4.33
N GLU A 69 8.55 -11.40 3.03
CA GLU A 69 7.55 -10.55 2.37
C GLU A 69 6.15 -10.78 2.95
N THR A 70 5.76 -12.04 3.14
CA THR A 70 4.48 -12.40 3.76
C THR A 70 4.38 -11.87 5.19
N GLN A 71 5.43 -12.02 5.99
CA GLN A 71 5.46 -11.52 7.35
C GLN A 71 5.34 -9.99 7.40
N GLN A 72 6.04 -9.28 6.52
CA GLN A 72 5.92 -7.82 6.40
C GLN A 72 4.50 -7.40 6.00
N SER A 73 3.90 -8.10 5.03
CA SER A 73 2.51 -7.83 4.61
C SER A 73 1.51 -8.08 5.74
N LEU A 74 1.69 -9.14 6.53
CA LEU A 74 0.83 -9.45 7.68
C LEU A 74 0.97 -8.38 8.76
N GLN A 75 2.19 -7.95 9.09
CA GLN A 75 2.42 -6.88 10.07
C GLN A 75 1.80 -5.55 9.61
N ALA A 76 1.91 -5.22 8.32
CA ALA A 76 1.27 -4.04 7.77
C ALA A 76 -0.26 -4.12 7.87
N LEU A 77 -0.84 -5.30 7.65
CA LEU A 77 -2.28 -5.52 7.76
C LEU A 77 -2.78 -5.43 9.22
N ASP A 78 -2.09 -6.07 10.16
CA ASP A 78 -2.38 -6.02 11.59
C ASP A 78 -2.32 -4.57 12.12
N THR A 79 -1.28 -3.84 11.71
CA THR A 79 -1.15 -2.41 12.05
C THR A 79 -2.35 -1.61 11.53
N ARG A 80 -2.79 -1.86 10.29
CA ARG A 80 -3.97 -1.20 9.70
C ARG A 80 -5.26 -1.61 10.39
N GLU A 81 -5.44 -2.88 10.76
CA GLU A 81 -6.60 -3.37 11.49
C GLU A 81 -6.72 -2.70 12.86
N SER A 82 -5.61 -2.59 13.60
CA SER A 82 -5.59 -1.90 14.89
C SER A 82 -5.92 -0.41 14.75
N SER A 83 -5.44 0.23 13.68
CA SER A 83 -5.72 1.63 13.35
C SER A 83 -7.20 1.85 12.98
N ILE A 84 -7.78 0.98 12.16
CA ILE A 84 -9.20 1.02 11.80
C ILE A 84 -10.07 0.83 13.04
N SER A 85 -9.73 -0.14 13.90
CA SER A 85 -10.47 -0.41 15.14
C SER A 85 -10.49 0.82 16.06
N LYS A 86 -9.34 1.49 16.25
CA LYS A 86 -9.27 2.74 17.03
C LYS A 86 -10.04 3.89 16.37
N SER A 87 -9.89 4.07 15.07
CA SER A 87 -10.63 5.09 14.31
C SER A 87 -12.14 4.89 14.42
N MET A 88 -12.61 3.65 14.29
CA MET A 88 -14.03 3.30 14.43
C MET A 88 -14.54 3.57 15.84
N SER A 89 -13.75 3.26 16.87
CA SER A 89 -14.08 3.61 18.27
C SER A 89 -14.28 5.11 18.46
N ILE A 90 -13.39 5.93 17.89
CA ILE A 90 -13.49 7.40 17.97
C ILE A 90 -14.77 7.90 17.28
N VAL A 91 -15.05 7.40 16.07
CA VAL A 91 -16.25 7.79 15.31
C VAL A 91 -17.53 7.37 16.04
N LEU A 92 -17.56 6.16 16.62
CA LEU A 92 -18.70 5.70 17.42
C LEU A 92 -18.91 6.57 18.66
N GLU A 93 -17.85 6.94 19.37
CA GLU A 93 -17.94 7.83 20.53
C GLU A 93 -18.49 9.21 20.14
N SER A 94 -18.03 9.78 19.01
CA SER A 94 -18.54 11.04 18.48
C SER A 94 -20.00 10.94 18.01
N LEU A 95 -20.39 9.82 17.39
CA LEU A 95 -21.77 9.55 17.00
C LEU A 95 -22.69 9.44 18.21
N GLU A 96 -22.25 8.77 19.28
CA GLU A 96 -23.01 8.72 20.53
C GLU A 96 -23.18 10.11 21.14
N LYS A 97 -22.13 10.93 21.16
CA LYS A 97 -22.19 12.31 21.68
C LYS A 97 -23.16 13.18 20.88
N THR A 98 -23.12 13.10 19.55
CA THR A 98 -24.04 13.85 18.67
C THR A 98 -25.48 13.34 18.76
N THR A 99 -25.67 12.02 18.88
CA THR A 99 -26.98 11.40 19.12
C THR A 99 -27.57 11.84 20.47
N LYS A 100 -26.78 11.80 21.55
CA LYS A 100 -27.21 12.27 22.88
C LYS A 100 -27.60 13.75 22.84
N ARG A 101 -26.84 14.59 22.12
CA ARG A 101 -27.15 16.02 21.96
C ARG A 101 -28.46 16.25 21.20
N SER A 102 -28.67 15.57 20.06
CA SER A 102 -29.89 15.70 19.26
C SER A 102 -31.13 15.18 19.97
N VAL A 103 -31.03 14.08 20.71
CA VAL A 103 -32.14 13.56 21.55
C VAL A 103 -32.50 14.54 22.67
N SER A 104 -31.51 15.18 23.31
CA SER A 104 -31.75 16.22 24.31
C SER A 104 -32.49 17.43 23.75
N LEU A 105 -32.19 17.82 22.51
CA LEU A 105 -32.86 18.92 21.79
C LEU A 105 -34.28 18.54 21.31
N ALA A 106 -34.58 17.26 21.14
CA ALA A 106 -35.90 16.77 20.74
C ALA A 106 -36.87 16.54 21.91
N ALA A 107 -36.44 16.78 23.16
CA ALA A 107 -37.34 16.75 24.32
C ALA A 107 -38.36 17.90 24.23
N PRO A 108 -39.66 17.65 24.49
CA PRO A 108 -40.70 18.65 24.32
C PRO A 108 -40.55 19.74 25.38
N GLY A 109 -40.09 20.92 24.97
CA GLY A 109 -39.96 22.09 25.85
C GLY A 109 -38.94 23.15 25.42
N ALA A 110 -38.09 22.91 24.42
CA ALA A 110 -37.13 23.90 23.94
C ALA A 110 -37.66 24.63 22.69
N GLU A 111 -38.60 25.54 22.89
CA GLU A 111 -38.72 26.68 21.97
C GLU A 111 -37.46 27.53 22.15
N SER A 112 -36.51 27.41 21.23
CA SER A 112 -35.45 28.41 21.07
C SER A 112 -35.60 29.05 19.71
N GLN A 113 -35.85 30.34 19.80
CA GLN A 113 -36.01 31.28 18.72
C GLN A 113 -34.85 31.13 17.73
N THR A 114 -35.18 31.11 16.46
CA THR A 114 -34.25 31.13 15.34
C THR A 114 -33.70 32.54 15.21
N GLU A 115 -32.90 32.98 16.18
CA GLU A 115 -32.04 34.14 15.99
C GLU A 115 -30.73 33.63 15.39
N GLU A 116 -30.49 34.02 14.13
CA GLU A 116 -29.20 33.86 13.47
C GLU A 116 -28.12 34.44 14.41
N PRO A 117 -27.17 33.63 14.92
CA PRO A 117 -26.16 34.16 15.82
C PRO A 117 -25.36 35.23 15.08
N GLU A 118 -25.28 36.43 15.66
CA GLU A 118 -24.38 37.48 15.21
C GLU A 118 -22.97 36.88 15.11
N VAL A 119 -22.39 36.94 13.91
CA VAL A 119 -21.10 36.31 13.58
C VAL A 119 -19.94 37.21 14.00
N ASP A 120 -20.07 37.94 15.12
CA ASP A 120 -19.07 38.92 15.59
C ASP A 120 -18.05 38.30 16.55
N ASP A 121 -18.24 37.03 16.97
CA ASP A 121 -17.29 36.27 17.78
C ASP A 121 -16.88 34.92 17.17
N SER A 122 -15.76 34.38 17.66
CA SER A 122 -15.18 33.11 17.17
C SER A 122 -16.10 31.91 17.37
N GLU A 123 -16.96 31.94 18.40
CA GLU A 123 -17.86 30.84 18.74
C GLU A 123 -19.06 30.81 17.77
N GLY A 124 -19.63 31.97 17.45
CA GLY A 124 -20.69 32.13 16.45
C GLY A 124 -20.24 31.71 15.06
N LEU A 125 -19.00 32.05 14.67
CA LEU A 125 -18.40 31.55 13.42
C LEU A 125 -18.30 30.02 13.42
N LEU A 126 -17.76 29.43 14.50
CA LEU A 126 -17.64 27.97 14.63
C LEU A 126 -19.00 27.27 14.54
N MET A 127 -20.02 27.78 15.24
CA MET A 127 -21.38 27.23 15.23
C MET A 127 -22.00 27.31 13.83
N LYS A 128 -21.82 28.43 13.12
CA LYS A 128 -22.31 28.58 11.75
C LYS A 128 -21.58 27.62 10.79
N LEU A 129 -20.27 27.49 10.91
CA LEU A 129 -19.46 26.53 10.14
C LEU A 129 -19.91 25.09 10.38
N LYS A 130 -20.12 24.71 11.65
CA LYS A 130 -20.69 23.41 12.02
C LYS A 130 -22.07 23.22 11.39
N SER A 131 -22.93 24.23 11.39
CA SER A 131 -24.26 24.11 10.79
C SER A 131 -24.21 23.76 9.30
N PHE A 132 -23.26 24.33 8.54
CA PHE A 132 -23.03 23.96 7.14
C PHE A 132 -22.54 22.51 7.00
N CYS A 133 -21.60 22.10 7.86
CA CYS A 133 -21.03 20.75 7.86
C CYS A 133 -22.08 19.67 8.16
N HIS A 134 -22.97 19.90 9.12
CA HIS A 134 -24.05 18.97 9.47
C HIS A 134 -25.12 18.89 8.37
N LYS A 135 -25.42 20.03 7.73
CA LYS A 135 -26.40 20.11 6.62
C LYS A 135 -25.81 19.68 5.27
N MET A 136 -24.50 19.44 5.19
CA MET A 136 -23.76 19.24 3.92
C MET A 136 -24.05 20.34 2.88
N ALA A 137 -24.25 21.58 3.35
CA ALA A 137 -24.63 22.76 2.56
C ALA A 137 -23.38 23.43 1.93
N ALA A 138 -22.73 22.72 1.00
CA ALA A 138 -21.43 23.09 0.44
C ALA A 138 -21.45 24.39 -0.37
N LYS A 139 -22.55 24.66 -1.08
CA LYS A 139 -22.71 25.85 -1.93
C LYS A 139 -22.88 27.12 -1.11
N GLU A 140 -23.77 27.08 -0.11
CA GLU A 140 -23.98 28.19 0.82
C GLU A 140 -22.71 28.47 1.64
N PHE A 141 -22.02 27.40 2.05
CA PHE A 141 -20.73 27.48 2.71
C PHE A 141 -19.67 28.19 1.84
N TRP A 142 -19.56 27.82 0.55
CA TRP A 142 -18.61 28.44 -0.36
C TRP A 142 -18.85 29.96 -0.50
N VAL A 143 -20.10 30.37 -0.71
CA VAL A 143 -20.49 31.79 -0.77
C VAL A 143 -20.15 32.51 0.54
N PHE A 144 -20.44 31.87 1.69
CA PHE A 144 -20.20 32.41 3.02
C PHE A 144 -18.70 32.63 3.33
N VAL A 145 -17.83 31.72 2.89
CA VAL A 145 -16.37 31.83 3.06
C VAL A 145 -15.80 32.90 2.13
N THR A 146 -16.15 32.86 0.85
CA THR A 146 -15.57 33.75 -0.16
C THR A 146 -15.97 35.22 0.04
N ALA A 147 -17.14 35.49 0.62
CA ALA A 147 -17.58 36.84 0.98
C ALA A 147 -16.78 37.47 2.14
N ARG A 148 -16.06 36.68 2.96
CA ARG A 148 -15.43 37.14 4.21
C ARG A 148 -13.92 36.89 4.26
N LYS A 149 -13.22 37.29 3.19
CA LYS A 149 -11.75 37.22 3.09
C LYS A 149 -11.00 37.87 4.28
N LYS A 150 -11.57 38.88 4.92
CA LYS A 150 -10.96 39.59 6.06
C LYS A 150 -10.86 38.72 7.33
N GLU A 151 -11.67 37.67 7.43
CA GLU A 151 -11.74 36.75 8.58
C GLU A 151 -10.88 35.49 8.37
N LEU A 152 -9.93 35.52 7.43
CA LEU A 152 -9.10 34.38 7.03
C LEU A 152 -8.46 33.63 8.22
N GLU A 153 -7.89 34.35 9.18
CA GLU A 153 -7.22 33.74 10.33
C GLU A 153 -8.22 33.04 11.27
N LEU A 154 -9.44 33.56 11.41
CA LEU A 154 -10.50 32.91 12.17
C LEU A 154 -10.96 31.63 11.48
N PHE A 155 -11.07 31.64 10.14
CA PHE A 155 -11.36 30.40 9.41
C PHE A 155 -10.25 29.37 9.59
N ARG A 156 -8.96 29.76 9.56
CA ARG A 156 -7.87 28.80 9.78
C ARG A 156 -7.93 28.11 11.14
N SER A 157 -8.38 28.79 12.19
CA SER A 157 -8.52 28.19 13.52
C SER A 157 -9.80 27.38 13.69
N GLU A 158 -10.93 27.85 13.14
CA GLU A 158 -12.25 27.25 13.40
C GLU A 158 -12.68 26.21 12.35
N LEU A 159 -12.24 26.34 11.10
CA LEU A 159 -12.66 25.46 10.03
C LEU A 159 -12.23 24.00 10.24
N PRO A 160 -11.00 23.68 10.68
CA PRO A 160 -10.63 22.29 10.98
C PRO A 160 -11.51 21.67 12.07
N LYS A 161 -11.89 22.46 13.09
CA LYS A 161 -12.76 22.01 14.18
C LYS A 161 -14.19 21.75 13.68
N ALA A 162 -14.69 22.59 12.79
CA ALA A 162 -16.00 22.39 12.17
C ALA A 162 -16.04 21.17 11.23
N LEU A 163 -14.99 21.00 10.43
CA LEU A 163 -14.85 19.87 9.51
C LEU A 163 -14.72 18.53 10.27
N ALA A 164 -14.15 18.50 11.47
CA ALA A 164 -14.10 17.30 12.29
C ALA A 164 -15.49 16.76 12.69
N ASP A 165 -16.51 17.64 12.75
CA ASP A 165 -17.91 17.28 13.00
C ASP A 165 -18.70 17.05 11.70
N CYS A 166 -18.07 17.17 10.53
CA CYS A 166 -18.73 16.98 9.24
C CYS A 166 -18.95 15.49 8.93
N VAL A 167 -20.06 15.18 8.28
CA VAL A 167 -20.44 13.79 7.92
C VAL A 167 -19.44 13.17 6.93
N ASP A 168 -19.03 13.95 5.92
CA ASP A 168 -18.03 13.54 4.93
C ASP A 168 -17.20 14.77 4.55
N PRO A 169 -16.17 15.12 5.34
CA PRO A 169 -15.36 16.31 5.14
C PRO A 169 -14.70 16.37 3.74
N PRO A 170 -14.08 15.28 3.22
CA PRO A 170 -13.50 15.28 1.88
C PRO A 170 -14.53 15.59 0.79
N ARG A 171 -15.70 14.93 0.84
CA ARG A 171 -16.76 15.17 -0.15
C ARG A 171 -17.29 16.59 -0.08
N PHE A 172 -17.51 17.10 1.14
CA PHE A 172 -18.01 18.45 1.38
C PHE A 172 -17.07 19.51 0.80
N VAL A 173 -15.77 19.40 1.06
CA VAL A 173 -14.76 20.34 0.53
C VAL A 173 -14.66 20.24 -1.00
N LEU A 174 -14.62 19.02 -1.57
CA LEU A 174 -14.59 18.85 -3.03
C LEU A 174 -15.82 19.46 -3.72
N GLU A 175 -16.99 19.33 -3.12
CA GLU A 175 -18.23 19.93 -3.64
C GLU A 175 -18.17 21.45 -3.58
N ALA A 176 -17.68 22.03 -2.48
CA ALA A 176 -17.51 23.47 -2.33
C ALA A 176 -16.55 24.08 -3.37
N ILE A 177 -15.44 23.39 -3.67
CA ILE A 177 -14.43 23.90 -4.62
C ILE A 177 -14.73 23.53 -6.09
N SER A 178 -15.64 22.59 -6.35
CA SER A 178 -15.86 22.03 -7.69
C SER A 178 -16.24 23.09 -8.75
N GLU A 179 -16.97 24.15 -8.37
CA GLU A 179 -17.48 25.17 -9.28
C GLU A 179 -16.53 26.39 -9.45
N VAL A 180 -15.33 26.36 -8.84
CA VAL A 180 -14.41 27.50 -8.83
C VAL A 180 -13.69 27.69 -10.17
N PHE A 181 -13.50 26.60 -10.91
CA PHE A 181 -12.88 26.60 -12.24
C PHE A 181 -13.64 25.64 -13.15
N PRO A 182 -13.93 26.01 -14.43
CA PRO A 182 -13.33 27.10 -15.19
C PRO A 182 -14.12 28.42 -15.08
N LEU A 183 -13.52 29.48 -14.53
CA LEU A 183 -14.05 30.84 -14.70
C LEU A 183 -13.97 31.21 -16.20
N PRO A 184 -15.03 31.66 -16.89
CA PRO A 184 -14.89 32.17 -18.24
C PRO A 184 -13.95 33.37 -18.25
N SER A 185 -13.04 33.45 -19.23
CA SER A 185 -12.31 34.69 -19.55
C SER A 185 -13.33 35.73 -20.03
N SER A 186 -14.01 36.40 -19.11
CA SER A 186 -14.82 37.56 -19.44
C SER A 186 -13.88 38.75 -19.56
N ASN A 187 -13.82 39.32 -20.77
CA ASN A 187 -13.22 40.61 -21.09
C ASN A 187 -13.95 41.77 -20.40
N SER A 188 -14.05 41.74 -19.07
CA SER A 188 -14.72 42.77 -18.27
C SER A 188 -13.87 43.13 -17.07
N THR A 189 -13.40 44.37 -17.10
CA THR A 189 -12.57 45.10 -16.13
C THR A 189 -13.26 45.33 -14.78
N SER A 190 -13.68 44.29 -14.07
CA SER A 190 -14.14 44.42 -12.68
C SER A 190 -13.93 43.13 -11.88
N ASN A 191 -12.97 43.16 -10.95
CA ASN A 191 -12.90 42.31 -9.76
C ASN A 191 -13.23 40.82 -9.96
N SER A 192 -12.53 40.13 -10.89
CA SER A 192 -12.46 38.67 -10.84
C SER A 192 -11.74 38.30 -9.54
N SER A 193 -12.50 38.15 -8.46
CA SER A 193 -11.97 37.86 -7.13
C SER A 193 -11.08 36.64 -7.24
N ASP A 194 -9.80 36.78 -6.93
CA ASP A 194 -8.92 35.64 -6.73
C ASP A 194 -9.57 34.74 -5.67
N LEU A 195 -10.19 33.63 -6.10
CA LEU A 195 -10.82 32.62 -5.23
C LEU A 195 -9.83 31.51 -4.86
N GLY A 196 -8.58 31.60 -5.35
CA GLY A 196 -7.53 30.63 -5.07
C GLY A 196 -7.22 30.54 -3.57
N TRP A 197 -7.21 31.67 -2.86
CA TRP A 197 -6.99 31.68 -1.40
C TRP A 197 -8.04 30.85 -0.64
N ALA A 198 -9.29 30.84 -1.08
CA ALA A 198 -10.36 30.09 -0.44
C ALA A 198 -10.18 28.58 -0.70
N CYS A 199 -9.82 28.19 -1.93
CA CYS A 199 -9.48 26.79 -2.23
C CYS A 199 -8.31 26.29 -1.36
N VAL A 200 -7.25 27.08 -1.24
CA VAL A 200 -6.09 26.76 -0.41
C VAL A 200 -6.52 26.60 1.06
N LEU A 201 -7.26 27.57 1.61
CA LEU A 201 -7.78 27.51 2.97
C LEU A 201 -8.59 26.23 3.24
N LEU A 202 -9.52 25.87 2.33
CA LEU A 202 -10.36 24.69 2.49
C LEU A 202 -9.54 23.39 2.44
N LEU A 203 -8.62 23.29 1.48
CA LEU A 203 -7.76 22.12 1.32
C LEU A 203 -6.78 21.96 2.49
N GLU A 204 -6.17 23.06 2.95
CA GLU A 204 -5.29 23.06 4.13
C GLU A 204 -6.03 22.64 5.40
N SER A 205 -7.26 23.15 5.60
CA SER A 205 -8.08 22.84 6.77
C SER A 205 -8.59 21.40 6.78
N LEU A 206 -8.68 20.77 5.60
CA LEU A 206 -9.11 19.38 5.44
C LEU A 206 -8.02 18.37 5.84
N ILE A 207 -6.74 18.67 5.60
CA ILE A 207 -5.61 17.77 5.89
C ILE A 207 -5.66 17.17 7.31
N PRO A 208 -5.75 17.96 8.40
CA PRO A 208 -5.74 17.40 9.75
C PRO A 208 -6.94 16.49 10.06
N VAL A 209 -8.06 16.65 9.34
CA VAL A 209 -9.29 15.86 9.54
C VAL A 209 -9.22 14.50 8.84
N MET A 210 -8.45 14.41 7.75
CA MET A 210 -8.34 13.17 6.98
C MET A 210 -7.19 12.26 7.46
N VAL A 211 -6.34 12.72 8.36
CA VAL A 211 -5.19 11.96 8.84
C VAL A 211 -5.62 10.85 9.80
N ASP A 212 -5.04 9.66 9.65
CA ASP A 212 -5.31 8.55 10.55
C ASP A 212 -4.85 8.85 11.99
N PRO A 213 -5.67 8.60 13.02
CA PRO A 213 -5.32 8.92 14.41
C PRO A 213 -4.17 8.08 14.96
N VAL A 214 -3.82 6.96 14.33
CA VAL A 214 -2.74 6.05 14.76
C VAL A 214 -1.56 6.14 13.81
N LEU A 215 -1.82 6.04 12.51
CA LEU A 215 -0.79 5.98 11.47
C LEU A 215 -0.39 7.37 10.94
N GLY A 216 -1.08 8.42 11.36
CA GLY A 216 -0.75 9.78 10.95
C GLY A 216 -0.78 9.95 9.43
N LYS A 217 0.16 10.73 8.91
CA LYS A 217 0.24 11.07 7.48
C LYS A 217 0.53 9.88 6.57
N GLU A 218 0.98 8.74 7.12
CA GLU A 218 1.22 7.52 6.35
C GLU A 218 -0.08 6.91 5.82
N ARG A 219 -1.22 7.21 6.48
CA ARG A 219 -2.54 6.77 6.05
C ARG A 219 -3.52 7.94 6.05
N MET A 220 -4.01 8.26 4.86
CA MET A 220 -5.10 9.22 4.70
C MET A 220 -6.44 8.47 4.64
N LEU A 221 -7.42 8.97 5.40
CA LEU A 221 -8.80 8.47 5.48
C LEU A 221 -9.66 8.99 4.32
N VAL A 222 -9.21 8.74 3.09
CA VAL A 222 -9.94 9.12 1.85
C VAL A 222 -10.32 7.87 1.08
N THR A 223 -11.58 7.80 0.67
CA THR A 223 -12.06 6.67 -0.13
C THR A 223 -11.56 6.78 -1.58
N PRO A 224 -11.37 5.64 -2.28
CA PRO A 224 -10.95 5.66 -3.69
C PRO A 224 -11.90 6.47 -4.60
N SER A 225 -13.20 6.45 -4.32
CA SER A 225 -14.19 7.23 -5.08
C SER A 225 -13.95 8.73 -4.95
N ILE A 226 -13.69 9.22 -3.74
CA ILE A 226 -13.40 10.64 -3.50
C ILE A 226 -12.06 11.03 -4.13
N LYS A 227 -11.05 10.16 -4.03
CA LYS A 227 -9.77 10.38 -4.71
C LYS A 227 -9.95 10.53 -6.23
N GLY A 228 -10.70 9.63 -6.86
CA GLY A 228 -10.98 9.71 -8.30
C GLY A 228 -11.73 10.99 -8.70
N ARG A 229 -12.70 11.43 -7.88
CA ARG A 229 -13.37 12.73 -8.10
C ARG A 229 -12.41 13.92 -7.97
N ALA A 230 -11.50 13.90 -7.00
CA ALA A 230 -10.50 14.96 -6.85
C ALA A 230 -9.56 15.02 -8.07
N GLU A 231 -9.16 13.86 -8.61
CA GLU A 231 -8.37 13.76 -9.84
C GLU A 231 -9.11 14.35 -11.05
N GLU A 232 -10.40 14.03 -11.22
CA GLU A 232 -11.24 14.58 -12.30
C GLU A 232 -11.36 16.12 -12.24
N ILE A 233 -11.58 16.67 -11.04
CA ILE A 233 -11.63 18.12 -10.81
C ILE A 233 -10.27 18.75 -11.17
N ALA A 234 -9.17 18.17 -10.69
CA ALA A 234 -7.83 18.68 -10.96
C ALA A 234 -7.47 18.65 -12.45
N GLU A 235 -7.82 17.59 -13.18
CA GLU A 235 -7.62 17.50 -14.62
C GLU A 235 -8.48 18.52 -15.38
N THR A 236 -9.72 18.75 -14.94
CA THR A 236 -10.59 19.80 -15.52
C THR A 236 -9.97 21.19 -15.35
N TRP A 237 -9.44 21.48 -14.17
CA TRP A 237 -8.77 22.75 -13.89
C TRP A 237 -7.49 22.92 -14.70
N LYS A 238 -6.69 21.86 -14.81
CA LYS A 238 -5.45 21.84 -15.59
C LYS A 238 -5.73 22.13 -17.07
N LYS A 239 -6.66 21.40 -17.70
CA LYS A 239 -7.06 21.63 -19.09
C LYS A 239 -7.54 23.07 -19.32
N SER A 240 -8.35 23.58 -18.40
CA SER A 240 -8.86 24.95 -18.46
C SER A 240 -7.79 26.03 -18.30
N LEU A 241 -6.66 25.71 -17.67
CA LEU A 241 -5.52 26.60 -17.54
C LEU A 241 -4.67 26.57 -18.82
N GLU A 242 -4.44 25.39 -19.37
CA GLU A 242 -3.71 25.20 -20.64
C GLU A 242 -4.40 25.91 -21.80
N GLU A 243 -5.74 25.85 -21.89
CA GLU A 243 -6.54 26.56 -22.91
C GLU A 243 -6.45 28.09 -22.84
N ARG A 244 -5.99 28.68 -21.73
CA ARG A 244 -5.81 30.14 -21.58
C ARG A 244 -4.41 30.64 -21.90
N VAL A 245 -3.43 29.74 -21.93
CA VAL A 245 -2.02 30.06 -22.16
C VAL A 245 -1.67 30.00 -23.67
N VAL A 246 -2.58 29.45 -24.48
CA VAL A 246 -2.54 29.45 -25.96
C VAL A 246 -3.31 30.65 -26.50
#